data_AF-A0A256XSW2-F1
#
_entry.id   AF-A0A256XSW2-F1
#
_cell.length_a   1.000
_cell.length_b   1.000
_cell.length_c   1.000
_cell.angle_alpha   90.00
_cell.angle_beta   90.00
_cell.angle_gamma   90.00
#
_symmetry.space_group_name_H-M   'P 1'
#
loop_
_entity.id
_entity.type
_entity.pdbx_description
1 polymer ?
#
loop_
_entity_poly.entity_id
_entity_poly.type
_entity_poly.pdbx_seq_one_letter_code
_entity_poly.pdbx_strand_id
1 'polypeptide(L)'
;MKRKSMSIFISIAILIPLLLYSLPSLEASIGEEYCHMRVFVNENGSATVQIIFVAKGTGVGENFIQVPLDYRKEVLEGELIKWNVEQSYNPFYYNISFKYRANGVFKLNISFFFEHASLLVKREAWFMSPSVVIGRGDYYISIKMDYDKITDEIAYVYGYGYMDLVKLDKNASGLHYKFPSPRIGGRVIIVYETSAQTPETEVVEPINEETIVKVLTPIYYVNFSRKIIDIYRRAYPRLVEIFNVTLPWINVTLFLPKRFPETYGYVMAADIGEGIPTVVHLNLALIRYVSGMLEHTAIHELVHVMLGRVGVSATSNTRWFHEGVAEYVGMTVAIEIGDKNVKGNITANMQARISQVESLDSSNFGIVQNWDQLLDKGYGYLISFYIIYKLASKYGGLDFIRRFAVYAKQETSSGTRIETTSKVVELLSKAAGEDLVDTFVSWGFKLSPTLLHRGDTMYVYLIIAGVIVLVFTVLAFVLFFLKSLEAKKVPEEELPPNVIKCKYCGAILPKGYTVCPFCGREIEENVIPPSQ
;
A
#
# COMPACT_ATOMS: atom_id res chain seq x y z
N MET A 1 7.73 38.42 96.62
CA MET A 1 7.54 37.13 95.92
C MET A 1 6.43 37.10 94.85
N LYS A 2 5.71 38.19 94.52
CA LYS A 2 4.58 38.15 93.56
C LYS A 2 4.89 38.52 92.09
N ARG A 3 6.09 39.03 91.77
CA ARG A 3 6.43 39.48 90.40
C ARG A 3 7.15 38.44 89.54
N LYS A 4 7.87 37.47 90.12
CA LYS A 4 8.60 36.43 89.35
C LYS A 4 7.69 35.33 88.80
N SER A 5 6.58 35.02 89.47
CA SER A 5 5.61 34.01 89.03
C SER A 5 4.74 34.48 87.86
N MET A 6 4.47 35.77 87.75
CA MET A 6 3.64 36.33 86.66
C MET A 6 4.38 36.38 85.32
N SER A 7 5.69 36.65 85.33
CA SER A 7 6.50 36.63 84.11
C SER A 7 6.68 35.22 83.53
N ILE A 8 6.78 34.19 84.38
CA ILE A 8 6.89 32.79 83.92
C ILE A 8 5.58 32.32 83.27
N PHE A 9 4.42 32.70 83.83
CA PHE A 9 3.13 32.37 83.23
C PHE A 9 2.89 33.05 81.89
N ILE A 10 3.33 34.31 81.72
CA ILE A 10 3.23 35.03 80.45
C ILE A 10 4.19 34.44 79.40
N SER A 11 5.41 34.06 79.79
CA SER A 11 6.35 33.37 78.88
C SER A 11 5.82 32.01 78.43
N ILE A 12 5.24 31.20 79.32
CA ILE A 12 4.64 29.90 78.97
C ILE A 12 3.38 30.09 78.11
N ALA A 13 2.55 31.09 78.39
CA ALA A 13 1.34 31.39 77.62
C ALA A 13 1.63 31.94 76.21
N ILE A 14 2.81 32.52 75.97
CA ILE A 14 3.28 32.95 74.63
C ILE A 14 4.01 31.81 73.91
N LEU A 15 4.72 30.94 74.64
CA LEU A 15 5.41 29.79 74.04
C LEU A 15 4.46 28.71 73.52
N ILE A 16 3.32 28.45 74.18
CA ILE A 16 2.33 27.45 73.73
C ILE A 16 1.75 27.78 72.33
N PRO A 17 1.27 29.00 72.03
CA PRO A 17 0.79 29.33 70.70
C PRO A 17 1.91 29.38 69.65
N LEU A 18 3.16 29.72 70.02
CA LEU A 18 4.32 29.62 69.12
C LEU A 18 4.72 28.17 68.81
N LEU A 19 4.62 27.26 69.79
CA LEU A 19 4.82 25.81 69.60
C LEU A 19 3.68 25.16 68.79
N LEU A 20 2.44 25.66 68.93
CA LEU A 20 1.31 25.24 68.09
C LEU A 20 1.38 25.79 66.66
N TYR A 21 1.98 26.96 66.44
CA TYR A 21 2.24 27.53 65.11
C TYR A 21 3.44 26.89 64.38
N SER A 22 4.33 26.22 65.12
CA SER A 22 5.53 25.55 64.59
C SER A 22 5.42 24.03 64.55
N LEU A 23 4.26 23.46 64.93
CA LEU A 23 3.90 22.15 64.40
C LEU A 23 3.86 22.30 62.89
N PRO A 24 4.66 21.56 62.11
CA PRO A 24 4.39 21.47 60.69
C PRO A 24 2.92 21.07 60.60
N SER A 25 2.11 21.93 59.97
CA SER A 25 0.83 21.47 59.43
C SER A 25 1.15 20.13 58.79
N LEU A 26 0.48 19.05 59.20
CA LEU A 26 0.56 17.80 58.47
C LEU A 26 0.17 18.17 57.03
N GLU A 27 1.14 18.45 56.17
CA GLU A 27 0.87 18.93 54.84
C GLU A 27 0.13 17.78 54.18
N ALA A 28 -1.11 18.06 53.82
CA ALA A 28 -1.95 17.17 53.07
C ALA A 28 -1.23 16.87 51.75
N SER A 29 -0.43 15.81 51.73
CA SER A 29 0.34 15.37 50.59
C SER A 29 -0.12 13.96 50.21
N ILE A 30 -0.47 13.82 48.94
CA ILE A 30 -0.68 12.51 48.32
C ILE A 30 0.72 11.90 48.16
N GLY A 31 0.99 10.82 48.88
CA GLY A 31 2.32 10.22 48.95
C GLY A 31 2.60 9.23 47.81
N GLU A 32 1.61 8.40 47.48
CA GLU A 32 1.77 7.33 46.47
C GLU A 32 0.50 7.23 45.61
N GLU A 33 0.68 7.26 44.29
CA GLU A 33 -0.36 6.97 43.31
C GLU A 33 0.04 5.76 42.46
N TYR A 34 -0.90 4.84 42.26
CA TYR A 34 -0.72 3.75 41.29
C TYR A 34 -2.05 3.32 40.71
N CYS A 35 -1.97 2.59 39.60
CA CYS A 35 -3.12 2.02 38.93
C CYS A 35 -2.88 0.54 38.66
N HIS A 36 -3.91 -0.26 38.93
CA HIS A 36 -3.90 -1.69 38.69
C HIS A 36 -5.02 -2.06 37.71
N MET A 37 -4.65 -2.44 36.49
CA MET A 37 -5.58 -3.01 35.53
C MET A 37 -5.63 -4.53 35.67
N ARG A 38 -6.83 -5.06 35.86
CA ARG A 38 -7.12 -6.49 35.90
C ARG A 38 -7.95 -6.85 34.68
N VAL A 39 -7.47 -7.80 33.90
CA VAL A 39 -8.11 -8.27 32.67
C VAL A 39 -8.46 -9.73 32.85
N PHE A 40 -9.75 -10.04 32.76
CA PHE A 40 -10.27 -11.40 32.87
C PHE A 40 -10.78 -11.82 31.50
N VAL A 41 -10.00 -12.63 30.79
CA VAL A 41 -10.30 -13.11 29.44
C VAL A 41 -11.18 -14.36 29.53
N ASN A 42 -12.32 -14.31 28.86
CA ASN A 42 -13.29 -15.40 28.74
C ASN A 42 -12.87 -16.39 27.63
N GLU A 43 -13.50 -17.57 27.61
CA GLU A 43 -13.24 -18.62 26.61
C GLU A 43 -13.46 -18.19 25.15
N ASN A 44 -14.38 -17.23 24.91
CA ASN A 44 -14.63 -16.67 23.58
C ASN A 44 -13.69 -15.52 23.20
N GLY A 45 -12.68 -15.24 24.02
CA GLY A 45 -11.69 -14.18 23.83
C GLY A 45 -12.15 -12.78 24.21
N SER A 46 -13.42 -12.56 24.58
CA SER A 46 -13.83 -11.29 25.21
C SER A 46 -13.24 -11.14 26.61
N ALA A 47 -13.19 -9.93 27.18
CA ALA A 47 -12.72 -9.74 28.54
C ALA A 47 -13.56 -8.77 29.36
N THR A 48 -13.58 -8.99 30.67
CA THR A 48 -13.96 -7.94 31.63
C THR A 48 -12.69 -7.24 32.09
N VAL A 49 -12.66 -5.91 31.98
CA VAL A 49 -11.54 -5.09 32.42
C VAL A 49 -11.96 -4.31 33.65
N GLN A 50 -11.10 -4.30 34.66
CA GLN A 50 -11.21 -3.47 35.85
C GLN A 50 -9.94 -2.67 36.03
N ILE A 51 -10.07 -1.37 36.26
CA ILE A 51 -8.98 -0.47 36.53
C ILE A 51 -9.21 0.09 37.93
N ILE A 52 -8.31 -0.24 38.84
CA ILE A 52 -8.32 0.26 40.21
C ILE A 52 -7.24 1.32 40.33
N PHE A 53 -7.65 2.58 40.42
CA PHE A 53 -6.76 3.68 40.77
C PHE A 53 -6.72 3.84 42.29
N VAL A 54 -5.51 3.96 42.84
CA VAL A 54 -5.28 4.13 44.28
C VAL A 54 -4.36 5.31 44.50
N ALA A 55 -4.78 6.23 45.38
CA ALA A 55 -3.95 7.30 45.90
C ALA A 55 -3.91 7.22 47.43
N LYS A 56 -2.72 7.04 48.00
CA LYS A 56 -2.52 7.00 49.46
C LYS A 56 -2.04 8.34 49.97
N GLY A 57 -2.49 8.69 51.17
CA GLY A 57 -2.19 9.97 51.82
C GLY A 57 -3.45 10.75 52.15
N THR A 58 -3.28 11.99 52.53
CA THR A 58 -4.38 12.89 52.91
C THR A 58 -4.30 14.14 52.07
N GLY A 59 -5.42 14.61 51.51
CA GLY A 59 -5.44 15.82 50.70
C GLY A 59 -6.20 15.68 49.40
N VAL A 60 -6.00 16.65 48.50
CA VAL A 60 -6.66 16.71 47.20
C VAL A 60 -5.65 16.43 46.10
N GLY A 61 -5.98 15.50 45.21
CA GLY A 61 -5.16 15.14 44.07
C GLY A 61 -5.92 15.25 42.74
N GLU A 62 -5.18 15.15 41.64
CA GLU A 62 -5.72 15.10 40.29
C GLU A 62 -4.97 14.09 39.45
N ASN A 63 -5.67 13.39 38.56
CA ASN A 63 -5.07 12.44 37.64
C ASN A 63 -5.95 12.31 36.39
N PHE A 64 -5.47 11.58 35.39
CA PHE A 64 -6.28 11.24 34.23
C PHE A 64 -6.02 9.81 33.76
N ILE A 65 -6.99 9.24 33.05
CA ILE A 65 -6.93 7.90 32.46
C ILE A 65 -7.66 7.85 31.13
N GLN A 66 -7.20 7.02 30.21
CA GLN A 66 -7.95 6.69 29.00
C GLN A 66 -8.79 5.43 29.16
N VAL A 67 -10.08 5.52 28.84
CA VAL A 67 -11.02 4.39 28.86
C VAL A 67 -11.98 4.47 27.65
N PRO A 68 -12.60 3.36 27.23
CA PRO A 68 -13.63 3.40 26.18
C PRO A 68 -14.86 4.20 26.63
N LEU A 69 -15.79 4.48 25.71
CA LEU A 69 -17.01 5.25 26.00
C LEU A 69 -17.93 4.53 27.01
N ASP A 70 -18.10 3.23 26.83
CA ASP A 70 -18.99 2.42 27.64
C ASP A 70 -18.24 1.83 28.84
N TYR A 71 -18.32 2.52 29.98
CA TYR A 71 -17.71 2.10 31.24
C TYR A 71 -18.62 2.37 32.44
N ARG A 72 -18.36 1.64 33.53
CA ARG A 72 -18.91 1.91 34.86
C ARG A 72 -17.83 2.49 35.75
N LYS A 73 -18.20 3.47 36.57
CA LYS A 73 -17.33 4.07 37.58
C LYS A 73 -17.91 3.89 38.97
N GLU A 74 -17.05 3.64 39.95
CA GLU A 74 -17.42 3.45 41.34
C GLU A 74 -16.30 3.99 42.24
N VAL A 75 -16.64 4.88 43.17
CA VAL A 75 -15.70 5.32 44.20
C VAL A 75 -15.80 4.34 45.36
N LEU A 76 -14.70 3.64 45.64
CA LEU A 76 -14.65 2.63 46.69
C LEU A 76 -14.28 3.25 48.03
N GLU A 77 -13.34 4.21 48.03
CA GLU A 77 -12.88 4.91 49.23
C GLU A 77 -12.49 6.36 48.88
N GLY A 78 -12.67 7.28 49.84
CA GLY A 78 -12.43 8.72 49.64
C GLY A 78 -13.58 9.41 48.87
N GLU A 79 -13.28 10.55 48.26
CA GLU A 79 -14.30 11.39 47.59
C GLU A 79 -13.83 11.81 46.19
N LEU A 80 -14.69 11.62 45.19
CA LEU A 80 -14.49 12.14 43.84
C LEU A 80 -15.07 13.55 43.74
N ILE A 81 -14.21 14.54 43.51
CA ILE A 81 -14.58 15.97 43.47
C ILE A 81 -15.00 16.40 42.05
N LYS A 82 -14.25 15.97 41.04
CA LYS A 82 -14.49 16.36 39.64
C LYS A 82 -14.27 15.18 38.71
N TRP A 83 -15.09 15.09 37.67
CA TRP A 83 -15.01 14.11 36.60
C TRP A 83 -15.24 14.81 35.26
N ASN A 84 -14.22 14.86 34.42
CA ASN A 84 -14.28 15.50 33.11
C ASN A 84 -13.94 14.48 32.04
N VAL A 85 -14.75 14.44 30.98
CA VAL A 85 -14.60 13.49 29.88
C VAL A 85 -14.36 14.31 28.61
N GLU A 86 -13.22 14.07 27.98
CA GLU A 86 -12.82 14.71 26.74
C GLU A 86 -12.51 13.66 25.69
N GLN A 87 -12.73 14.00 24.42
CA GLN A 87 -12.39 13.12 23.33
C GLN A 87 -10.86 12.90 23.29
N SER A 88 -10.42 11.65 23.17
CA SER A 88 -9.00 11.36 22.97
C SER A 88 -8.61 11.53 21.49
N TYR A 89 -7.30 11.66 21.25
CA TYR A 89 -6.73 11.47 19.91
C TYR A 89 -6.98 10.05 19.38
N ASN A 90 -7.12 9.06 20.28
CA ASN A 90 -7.46 7.70 19.92
C ASN A 90 -8.99 7.59 19.77
N PRO A 91 -9.53 7.28 18.58
CA PRO A 91 -10.97 7.32 18.31
C PRO A 91 -11.77 6.29 19.11
N PHE A 92 -11.11 5.30 19.74
CA PHE A 92 -11.76 4.28 20.57
C PHE A 92 -11.82 4.63 22.06
N TYR A 93 -11.20 5.73 22.49
CA TYR A 93 -11.03 6.07 23.90
C TYR A 93 -11.38 7.54 24.18
N TYR A 94 -11.67 7.82 25.44
CA TYR A 94 -11.87 9.15 25.98
C TYR A 94 -10.83 9.43 27.05
N ASN A 95 -10.35 10.67 27.09
CA ASN A 95 -9.51 11.16 28.18
C ASN A 95 -10.42 11.52 29.35
N ILE A 96 -10.25 10.84 30.47
CA ILE A 96 -10.97 11.13 31.70
C ILE A 96 -10.02 11.79 32.68
N SER A 97 -10.22 13.08 32.91
CA SER A 97 -9.49 13.85 33.91
C SER A 97 -10.35 13.98 35.17
N PHE A 98 -9.80 13.66 36.33
CA PHE A 98 -10.54 13.66 37.58
C PHE A 98 -9.77 14.27 38.74
N LYS A 99 -10.52 14.84 39.67
CA LYS A 99 -10.01 15.43 40.92
C LYS A 99 -10.63 14.71 42.10
N TYR A 100 -9.84 14.38 43.11
CA TYR A 100 -10.27 13.54 44.23
C TYR A 100 -9.74 14.06 45.56
N ARG A 101 -10.35 13.61 46.65
CA ARG A 101 -9.88 13.81 48.03
C ARG A 101 -9.61 12.46 48.67
N ALA A 102 -8.39 12.28 49.16
CA ALA A 102 -7.99 11.13 49.97
C ALA A 102 -8.00 11.53 51.45
N ASN A 103 -8.57 10.67 52.29
CA ASN A 103 -8.50 10.77 53.76
C ASN A 103 -7.81 9.50 54.27
N GLY A 104 -6.50 9.42 54.07
CA GLY A 104 -5.70 8.19 54.19
C GLY A 104 -5.60 7.43 52.86
N VAL A 105 -6.72 7.24 52.15
CA VAL A 105 -6.72 6.67 50.80
C VAL A 105 -7.90 7.19 49.97
N PHE A 106 -7.70 7.24 48.65
CA PHE A 106 -8.73 7.32 47.65
C PHE A 106 -8.62 6.10 46.73
N LYS A 107 -9.75 5.43 46.46
CA LYS A 107 -9.82 4.29 45.56
C LYS A 107 -10.96 4.46 44.57
N LEU A 108 -10.64 4.36 43.29
CA LEU A 108 -11.59 4.46 42.20
C LEU A 108 -11.53 3.18 41.36
N ASN A 109 -12.69 2.58 41.12
CA ASN A 109 -12.86 1.45 40.23
C ASN A 109 -13.53 1.91 38.93
N ILE A 110 -12.91 1.58 37.79
CA ILE A 110 -13.50 1.75 36.47
C ILE A 110 -13.56 0.37 35.81
N SER A 111 -14.74 -0.05 35.36
CA SER A 111 -14.91 -1.35 34.71
C SER A 111 -15.61 -1.24 33.38
N PHE A 112 -15.21 -2.06 32.42
CA PHE A 112 -15.84 -2.13 31.10
C PHE A 112 -15.68 -3.51 30.50
N PHE A 113 -16.54 -3.81 29.52
CA PHE A 113 -16.43 -5.00 28.70
C PHE A 113 -15.54 -4.69 27.50
N PHE A 114 -14.60 -5.58 27.22
CA PHE A 114 -13.69 -5.45 26.10
C PHE A 114 -13.89 -6.62 25.14
N GLU A 115 -14.68 -6.37 24.10
CA GLU A 115 -14.96 -7.36 23.08
C GLU A 115 -13.67 -7.72 22.33
N HIS A 116 -13.54 -9.00 22.00
CA HIS A 116 -12.39 -9.53 21.26
C HIS A 116 -11.03 -9.25 21.90
N ALA A 117 -10.90 -9.11 23.22
CA ALA A 117 -9.65 -8.85 23.94
C ALA A 117 -8.51 -9.84 23.60
N SER A 118 -8.85 -11.10 23.38
CA SER A 118 -8.04 -12.13 22.76
C SER A 118 -8.70 -12.62 21.48
N LEU A 119 -7.91 -12.78 20.42
CA LEU A 119 -8.33 -13.35 19.14
C LEU A 119 -7.87 -14.80 19.07
N LEU A 120 -8.75 -15.69 18.65
CA LEU A 120 -8.53 -17.14 18.75
C LEU A 120 -8.64 -17.78 17.37
N VAL A 121 -7.65 -18.54 16.91
CA VAL A 121 -7.70 -19.31 15.66
C VAL A 121 -7.04 -20.65 15.89
N LYS A 122 -7.75 -21.76 15.66
CA LYS A 122 -7.28 -23.11 16.00
C LYS A 122 -6.85 -23.16 17.47
N ARG A 123 -5.59 -23.52 17.76
CA ARG A 123 -5.00 -23.48 19.11
C ARG A 123 -4.24 -22.19 19.40
N GLU A 124 -4.12 -21.29 18.43
CA GLU A 124 -3.37 -20.05 18.58
C GLU A 124 -4.28 -18.95 19.11
N ALA A 125 -3.69 -18.08 19.93
CA ALA A 125 -4.37 -16.95 20.50
C ALA A 125 -3.47 -15.71 20.56
N TRP A 126 -4.10 -14.55 20.36
CA TRP A 126 -3.44 -13.25 20.37
C TRP A 126 -4.21 -12.30 21.27
N PHE A 127 -3.66 -12.05 22.46
CA PHE A 127 -4.18 -11.06 23.39
C PHE A 127 -3.50 -9.71 23.16
N MET A 128 -4.30 -8.65 23.17
CA MET A 128 -3.80 -7.27 23.26
C MET A 128 -4.69 -6.50 24.23
N SER A 129 -4.08 -5.86 25.22
CA SER A 129 -4.79 -5.09 26.25
C SER A 129 -5.56 -3.89 25.66
N PRO A 130 -6.46 -3.25 26.43
CA PRO A 130 -6.89 -1.90 26.15
C PRO A 130 -5.72 -0.90 26.16
N SER A 131 -5.99 0.32 25.70
CA SER A 131 -5.02 1.42 25.78
C SER A 131 -4.72 1.77 27.21
N VAL A 132 -3.46 1.61 27.57
CA VAL A 132 -2.96 2.10 28.84
C VAL A 132 -2.50 3.52 28.61
N VAL A 133 -3.18 4.48 29.24
CA VAL A 133 -2.68 5.84 29.45
C VAL A 133 -3.12 6.28 30.83
N ILE A 134 -2.16 6.71 31.65
CA ILE A 134 -2.39 7.29 32.97
C ILE A 134 -1.52 8.53 33.14
N GLY A 135 -2.01 9.53 33.87
CA GLY A 135 -1.27 10.76 34.09
C GLY A 135 -0.06 10.60 35.00
N ARG A 136 -0.27 10.06 36.20
CA ARG A 136 0.78 9.88 37.23
C ARG A 136 0.62 8.57 37.97
N GLY A 137 1.74 8.06 38.46
CA GLY A 137 1.83 6.86 39.28
C GLY A 137 2.40 5.65 38.55
N ASP A 138 2.70 4.61 39.33
CA ASP A 138 3.08 3.31 38.82
C ASP A 138 1.88 2.61 38.16
N TYR A 139 2.15 1.81 37.13
CA TYR A 139 1.12 1.05 36.44
C TYR A 139 1.39 -0.44 36.50
N TYR A 140 0.39 -1.17 36.96
CA TYR A 140 0.39 -2.61 37.10
C TYR A 140 -0.72 -3.21 36.26
N ILE A 141 -0.43 -4.33 35.61
CA ILE A 141 -1.41 -5.08 34.83
C ILE A 141 -1.40 -6.55 35.27
N SER A 142 -2.59 -7.12 35.39
CA SER A 142 -2.79 -8.52 35.72
C SER A 142 -3.77 -9.15 34.75
N ILE A 143 -3.34 -10.20 34.08
CA ILE A 143 -4.11 -10.84 33.01
C ILE A 143 -4.38 -12.27 33.43
N LYS A 144 -5.66 -12.60 33.55
CA LYS A 144 -6.14 -13.97 33.77
C LYS A 144 -6.78 -14.47 32.50
N MET A 145 -6.24 -15.56 31.96
CA MET A 145 -6.71 -16.21 30.73
C MET A 145 -6.36 -17.71 30.78
N ASP A 146 -7.06 -18.52 29.99
CA ASP A 146 -6.68 -19.92 29.75
C ASP A 146 -5.57 -19.99 28.70
N TYR A 147 -4.44 -20.60 29.05
CA TYR A 147 -3.30 -20.81 28.16
C TYR A 147 -2.55 -22.09 28.56
N ASP A 148 -2.11 -22.83 27.55
CA ASP A 148 -1.21 -23.99 27.69
C ASP A 148 0.25 -23.52 27.64
N LYS A 149 0.55 -22.67 26.66
CA LYS A 149 1.91 -22.20 26.37
C LYS A 149 1.90 -20.75 25.91
N ILE A 150 2.86 -19.97 26.37
CA ILE A 150 3.08 -18.59 25.91
C ILE A 150 4.27 -18.60 24.95
N THR A 151 4.09 -18.03 23.76
CA THR A 151 5.13 -17.96 22.72
C THR A 151 5.79 -16.58 22.65
N ASP A 152 5.08 -15.51 23.02
CA ASP A 152 5.65 -14.17 23.07
C ASP A 152 4.92 -13.28 24.10
N GLU A 153 5.66 -12.37 24.75
CA GLU A 153 5.18 -11.43 25.76
C GLU A 153 5.90 -10.09 25.56
N ILE A 154 5.20 -9.07 25.05
CA ILE A 154 5.82 -7.77 24.74
C ILE A 154 4.96 -6.59 25.24
N ALA A 155 5.63 -5.49 25.56
CA ALA A 155 4.99 -4.17 25.62
C ALA A 155 5.20 -3.47 24.28
N TYR A 156 4.14 -2.88 23.73
CA TYR A 156 4.23 -1.94 22.63
C TYR A 156 3.78 -0.56 23.11
N VAL A 157 4.67 0.43 23.03
CA VAL A 157 4.37 1.81 23.42
C VAL A 157 4.51 2.71 22.22
N TYR A 158 3.45 3.47 21.92
CA TYR A 158 3.43 4.36 20.77
C TYR A 158 4.58 5.38 20.87
N GLY A 159 5.34 5.52 19.78
CA GLY A 159 6.51 6.39 19.70
C GLY A 159 7.82 5.78 20.23
N TYR A 160 7.76 4.71 21.03
CA TYR A 160 8.94 4.02 21.58
C TYR A 160 9.13 2.61 21.01
N GLY A 161 8.09 2.04 20.39
CA GLY A 161 8.13 0.71 19.80
C GLY A 161 8.02 -0.40 20.85
N TYR A 162 8.73 -1.49 20.61
CA TYR A 162 8.73 -2.66 21.48
C TYR A 162 9.59 -2.43 22.73
N MET A 163 9.06 -2.81 23.89
CA MET A 163 9.76 -2.80 25.17
C MET A 163 9.55 -4.11 25.91
N ASP A 164 10.52 -4.44 26.76
CA ASP A 164 10.41 -5.58 27.65
C ASP A 164 9.40 -5.30 28.78
N LEU A 165 8.60 -6.31 29.10
CA LEU A 165 7.72 -6.27 30.25
C LEU A 165 8.50 -6.60 31.52
N VAL A 166 8.31 -5.80 32.57
CA VAL A 166 8.84 -6.13 33.89
C VAL A 166 7.88 -7.10 34.57
N LYS A 167 8.20 -8.40 34.50
CA LYS A 167 7.39 -9.47 35.11
C LYS A 167 7.55 -9.44 36.62
N LEU A 168 6.42 -9.41 37.34
CA LEU A 168 6.41 -9.31 38.80
C LEU A 168 6.23 -10.67 39.49
N ASP A 169 5.40 -11.55 38.93
CA ASP A 169 5.25 -12.95 39.36
C ASP A 169 4.46 -13.75 38.31
N LYS A 170 4.59 -15.08 38.31
CA LYS A 170 3.68 -16.03 37.66
C LYS A 170 3.15 -16.98 38.74
N ASN A 171 2.02 -16.63 39.33
CA ASN A 171 1.33 -17.48 40.29
C ASN A 171 -0.02 -17.93 39.70
N ALA A 172 -0.69 -18.90 40.34
CA ALA A 172 -1.93 -19.52 39.84
C ALA A 172 -3.08 -18.52 39.57
N SER A 173 -2.95 -17.24 39.98
CA SER A 173 -3.93 -16.18 39.76
C SER A 173 -3.82 -15.44 38.43
N GLY A 174 -2.74 -15.61 37.65
CA GLY A 174 -2.58 -14.99 36.33
C GLY A 174 -1.17 -14.52 36.02
N LEU A 175 -1.04 -13.69 34.98
CA LEU A 175 0.21 -13.05 34.57
C LEU A 175 0.26 -11.62 35.10
N HIS A 176 1.33 -11.26 35.80
CA HIS A 176 1.46 -9.98 36.49
C HIS A 176 2.69 -9.20 36.00
N TYR A 177 2.47 -7.96 35.58
CA TYR A 177 3.54 -7.09 35.06
C TYR A 177 3.48 -5.69 35.65
N LYS A 178 4.65 -5.08 35.83
CA LYS A 178 4.81 -3.63 35.92
C LYS A 178 5.01 -3.11 34.51
N PHE A 179 4.17 -2.17 34.10
CA PHE A 179 4.25 -1.55 32.78
C PHE A 179 4.96 -0.20 32.91
N PRO A 180 5.85 0.17 31.97
CA PRO A 180 6.45 1.51 31.95
C PRO A 180 5.34 2.54 31.73
N SER A 181 5.05 3.39 32.73
CA SER A 181 3.91 4.32 32.75
C SER A 181 3.82 5.14 31.43
N PRO A 182 2.86 4.84 30.53
CA PRO A 182 2.89 5.38 29.19
C PRO A 182 2.06 6.65 29.15
N ARG A 183 2.73 7.81 29.22
CA ARG A 183 2.08 9.11 28.97
C ARG A 183 1.54 9.26 27.54
N ILE A 184 1.91 8.33 26.63
CA ILE A 184 1.66 8.42 25.18
C ILE A 184 0.83 7.24 24.66
N GLY A 185 0.44 6.27 25.51
CA GLY A 185 -0.33 5.10 25.09
C GLY A 185 0.53 3.85 24.94
N GLY A 186 0.13 2.79 25.65
CA GLY A 186 0.80 1.49 25.60
C GLY A 186 -0.18 0.33 25.51
N ARG A 187 0.33 -0.80 25.07
CA ARG A 187 -0.37 -2.08 24.98
C ARG A 187 0.52 -3.20 25.50
N VAL A 188 -0.06 -4.12 26.24
CA VAL A 188 0.53 -5.44 26.48
C VAL A 188 0.00 -6.39 25.42
N ILE A 189 0.90 -7.10 24.75
CA ILE A 189 0.56 -8.14 23.78
C ILE A 189 1.13 -9.46 24.27
N ILE A 190 0.29 -10.49 24.24
CA ILE A 190 0.68 -11.85 24.60
C ILE A 190 0.21 -12.77 23.48
N VAL A 191 1.14 -13.53 22.93
CA VAL A 191 0.88 -14.57 21.93
C VAL A 191 1.03 -15.91 22.61
N TYR A 192 0.00 -16.74 22.51
CA TYR A 192 -0.10 -17.96 23.29
C TYR A 192 -0.90 -19.04 22.57
N GLU A 193 -0.78 -20.26 23.06
CA GLU A 193 -1.55 -21.41 22.64
C GLU A 193 -2.59 -21.76 23.72
N THR A 194 -3.82 -22.05 23.32
CA THR A 194 -4.90 -22.50 24.19
C THR A 194 -4.80 -24.00 24.47
N SER A 195 -5.36 -24.41 25.61
CA SER A 195 -5.44 -25.81 26.06
C SER A 195 -6.29 -26.67 25.12
N ALA A 196 -7.33 -26.08 24.52
CA ALA A 196 -8.22 -26.73 23.56
C ALA A 196 -8.24 -25.99 22.22
N GLN A 197 -8.60 -26.70 21.15
CA GLN A 197 -8.82 -26.09 19.84
C GLN A 197 -10.10 -25.25 19.85
N THR A 198 -10.00 -24.03 19.32
CA THR A 198 -11.14 -23.16 19.08
C THR A 198 -12.04 -23.79 18.01
N PRO A 199 -13.35 -23.96 18.27
CA PRO A 199 -14.26 -24.51 17.26
C PRO A 199 -14.30 -23.63 16.01
N GLU A 200 -14.22 -24.26 14.84
CA GLU A 200 -14.25 -23.60 13.54
C GLU A 200 -15.50 -24.00 12.75
N THR A 201 -15.96 -23.11 11.87
CA THR A 201 -17.05 -23.31 10.93
C THR A 201 -16.69 -22.68 9.59
N GLU A 202 -17.36 -23.10 8.53
CA GLU A 202 -17.28 -22.45 7.22
C GLU A 202 -18.53 -21.60 7.00
N VAL A 203 -18.36 -20.35 6.56
CA VAL A 203 -19.44 -19.49 6.09
C VAL A 203 -19.37 -19.43 4.58
N VAL A 204 -20.40 -19.94 3.91
CA VAL A 204 -20.47 -20.00 2.44
C VAL A 204 -21.68 -19.23 1.96
N GLU A 205 -21.46 -18.20 1.15
CA GLU A 205 -22.54 -17.40 0.57
C GLU A 205 -22.24 -17.04 -0.89
N PRO A 206 -23.24 -17.08 -1.78
CA PRO A 206 -23.10 -16.49 -3.11
C PRO A 206 -23.03 -14.96 -3.00
N ILE A 207 -22.20 -14.36 -3.84
CA ILE A 207 -22.15 -12.90 -4.02
C ILE A 207 -22.78 -12.46 -5.35
N ASN A 208 -22.97 -13.39 -6.28
CA ASN A 208 -23.79 -13.28 -7.49
C ASN A 208 -24.12 -14.71 -7.99
N GLU A 209 -24.67 -14.85 -9.20
CA GLU A 209 -25.07 -16.14 -9.79
C GLU A 209 -23.90 -17.09 -10.10
N GLU A 210 -22.70 -16.56 -10.33
CA GLU A 210 -21.53 -17.31 -10.80
C GLU A 210 -20.40 -17.43 -9.75
N THR A 211 -20.45 -16.64 -8.68
CA THR A 211 -19.36 -16.50 -7.71
C THR A 211 -19.82 -16.74 -6.28
N ILE A 212 -19.13 -17.66 -5.60
CA ILE A 212 -19.31 -17.95 -4.17
C ILE A 212 -18.12 -17.45 -3.34
N VAL A 213 -18.39 -16.99 -2.13
CA VAL A 213 -17.35 -16.69 -1.13
C VAL A 213 -17.42 -17.73 -0.02
N LYS A 214 -16.27 -18.29 0.35
CA LYS A 214 -16.12 -19.22 1.47
C LYS A 214 -15.15 -18.63 2.49
N VAL A 215 -15.56 -18.58 3.76
CA VAL A 215 -14.71 -18.10 4.86
C VAL A 215 -14.60 -19.18 5.91
N LEU A 216 -13.39 -19.72 6.10
CA LEU A 216 -13.09 -20.59 7.24
C LEU A 216 -12.83 -19.71 8.47
N THR A 217 -13.62 -19.88 9.52
CA THR A 217 -13.63 -18.95 10.66
C THR A 217 -13.91 -19.67 11.98
N PRO A 218 -13.30 -19.23 13.09
CA PRO A 218 -13.74 -19.62 14.41
C PRO A 218 -15.19 -19.19 14.67
N ILE A 219 -15.95 -20.00 15.41
CA ILE A 219 -17.40 -19.79 15.60
C ILE A 219 -17.76 -18.42 16.19
N TYR A 220 -16.85 -17.81 16.95
CA TYR A 220 -17.04 -16.51 17.56
C TYR A 220 -16.98 -15.34 16.57
N TYR A 221 -16.46 -15.55 15.35
CA TYR A 221 -16.24 -14.51 14.35
C TYR A 221 -17.11 -14.68 13.10
N VAL A 222 -18.19 -15.48 13.16
CA VAL A 222 -19.13 -15.66 12.04
C VAL A 222 -19.69 -14.32 11.53
N ASN A 223 -20.04 -13.40 12.43
CA ASN A 223 -20.53 -12.07 12.03
C ASN A 223 -19.46 -11.23 11.33
N PHE A 224 -18.20 -11.34 11.78
CA PHE A 224 -17.07 -10.70 11.12
C PHE A 224 -16.83 -11.30 9.72
N SER A 225 -16.94 -12.61 9.58
CA SER A 225 -16.87 -13.29 8.28
C SER A 225 -18.00 -12.85 7.33
N ARG A 226 -19.23 -12.69 7.82
CA ARG A 226 -20.33 -12.13 7.02
C ARG A 226 -20.06 -10.69 6.59
N LYS A 227 -19.40 -9.89 7.43
CA LYS A 227 -18.96 -8.53 7.06
C LYS A 227 -17.96 -8.58 5.89
N ILE A 228 -17.02 -9.51 5.88
CA ILE A 228 -16.08 -9.72 4.75
C ILE A 228 -16.83 -10.10 3.47
N ILE A 229 -17.77 -11.05 3.55
CA ILE A 229 -18.60 -11.46 2.42
C ILE A 229 -19.40 -10.28 1.86
N ASP A 230 -20.00 -9.46 2.74
CA ASP A 230 -20.75 -8.27 2.32
C ASP A 230 -19.87 -7.23 1.62
N ILE A 231 -18.64 -7.02 2.08
CA ILE A 231 -17.65 -6.17 1.39
C ILE A 231 -17.41 -6.70 -0.03
N TYR A 232 -17.17 -8.00 -0.18
CA TYR A 232 -16.99 -8.60 -1.51
C TYR A 232 -18.23 -8.53 -2.37
N ARG A 233 -19.42 -8.76 -1.80
CA ARG A 233 -20.69 -8.63 -2.53
C ARG A 233 -20.86 -7.25 -3.16
N ARG A 234 -20.49 -6.20 -2.43
CA ARG A 234 -20.58 -4.82 -2.92
C ARG A 234 -19.42 -4.42 -3.85
N ALA A 235 -18.20 -4.85 -3.56
CA ALA A 235 -17.02 -4.47 -4.34
C ALA A 235 -16.86 -5.25 -5.65
N TYR A 236 -17.22 -6.54 -5.65
CA TYR A 236 -16.91 -7.47 -6.74
C TYR A 236 -17.48 -7.06 -8.11
N PRO A 237 -18.74 -6.58 -8.23
CA PRO A 237 -19.26 -6.11 -9.52
C PRO A 237 -18.39 -4.99 -10.13
N ARG A 238 -17.94 -4.06 -9.29
CA ARG A 238 -17.06 -2.96 -9.70
C ARG A 238 -15.69 -3.46 -10.12
N LEU A 239 -15.12 -4.43 -9.39
CA LEU A 239 -13.84 -5.04 -9.76
C LEU A 239 -13.94 -5.82 -11.08
N VAL A 240 -15.05 -6.52 -11.33
CA VAL A 240 -15.30 -7.21 -12.62
C VAL A 240 -15.37 -6.20 -13.76
N GLU A 241 -16.03 -5.05 -13.56
CA GLU A 241 -16.08 -3.98 -14.56
C GLU A 241 -14.68 -3.41 -14.87
N ILE A 242 -13.86 -3.19 -13.83
CA ILE A 242 -12.49 -2.66 -13.98
C ILE A 242 -11.58 -3.68 -14.65
N PHE A 243 -11.54 -4.93 -14.19
CA PHE A 243 -10.54 -5.89 -14.66
C PHE A 243 -11.03 -6.79 -15.81
N ASN A 244 -12.33 -6.78 -16.09
CA ASN A 244 -12.98 -7.61 -17.13
C ASN A 244 -12.65 -9.10 -16.99
N VAL A 245 -12.64 -9.59 -15.74
CA VAL A 245 -12.39 -10.98 -15.37
C VAL A 245 -13.35 -11.39 -14.26
N THR A 246 -13.66 -12.68 -14.20
CA THR A 246 -14.50 -13.28 -13.16
C THR A 246 -13.75 -14.40 -12.44
N LEU A 247 -14.18 -14.65 -11.21
CA LEU A 247 -13.75 -15.71 -10.32
C LEU A 247 -14.97 -16.60 -10.01
N PRO A 248 -14.86 -17.93 -10.15
CA PRO A 248 -15.93 -18.85 -9.75
C PRO A 248 -16.07 -18.96 -8.22
N TRP A 249 -14.99 -18.76 -7.47
CA TRP A 249 -15.03 -18.71 -6.01
C TRP A 249 -13.92 -17.83 -5.44
N ILE A 250 -14.13 -17.36 -4.21
CA ILE A 250 -13.15 -16.63 -3.39
C ILE A 250 -13.08 -17.32 -2.02
N ASN A 251 -11.91 -17.85 -1.67
CA ASN A 251 -11.70 -18.45 -0.36
C ASN A 251 -11.00 -17.45 0.55
N VAL A 252 -11.45 -17.35 1.80
CA VAL A 252 -10.85 -16.49 2.82
C VAL A 252 -10.45 -17.31 4.03
N THR A 253 -9.21 -17.12 4.48
CA THR A 253 -8.70 -17.70 5.73
C THR A 253 -8.28 -16.59 6.67
N LEU A 254 -8.65 -16.73 7.95
CA LEU A 254 -8.24 -15.80 8.99
C LEU A 254 -6.94 -16.27 9.65
N PHE A 255 -6.04 -15.33 9.91
CA PHE A 255 -4.80 -15.62 10.65
C PHE A 255 -4.57 -14.62 11.79
N LEU A 256 -3.72 -14.99 12.74
CA LEU A 256 -3.31 -14.15 13.86
C LEU A 256 -1.93 -13.54 13.61
N PRO A 257 -1.67 -12.31 14.09
CA PRO A 257 -0.34 -11.73 14.03
C PRO A 257 0.59 -12.44 15.03
N LYS A 258 1.88 -12.50 14.68
CA LYS A 258 2.92 -13.06 15.55
C LYS A 258 3.35 -12.11 16.68
N ARG A 259 3.10 -10.80 16.53
CA ARG A 259 3.40 -9.70 17.47
C ARG A 259 2.37 -8.58 17.32
N PHE A 260 2.79 -7.32 17.22
CA PHE A 260 1.93 -6.24 16.74
C PHE A 260 1.56 -6.52 15.27
N PRO A 261 0.33 -6.22 14.81
CA PRO A 261 -0.05 -6.44 13.41
C PRO A 261 0.80 -5.59 12.45
N GLU A 262 1.68 -6.26 11.69
CA GLU A 262 2.49 -5.66 10.63
C GLU A 262 1.99 -6.05 9.23
N THR A 263 1.28 -7.18 9.11
CA THR A 263 0.66 -7.67 7.88
C THR A 263 -0.84 -7.78 8.10
N TYR A 264 -1.63 -7.08 7.30
CA TYR A 264 -3.08 -7.04 7.42
C TYR A 264 -3.79 -8.04 6.50
N GLY A 265 -3.20 -8.34 5.35
CA GLY A 265 -3.67 -9.34 4.42
C GLY A 265 -2.53 -9.83 3.54
N TYR A 266 -2.73 -10.95 2.85
CA TYR A 266 -1.89 -11.37 1.74
C TYR A 266 -2.60 -12.39 0.85
N VAL A 267 -2.08 -12.52 -0.37
CA VAL A 267 -2.33 -13.62 -1.30
C VAL A 267 -0.99 -14.21 -1.72
N MET A 268 -0.90 -15.53 -1.85
CA MET A 268 0.36 -16.18 -2.23
C MET A 268 0.74 -15.83 -3.67
N ALA A 269 2.00 -15.42 -3.89
CA ALA A 269 2.47 -15.02 -5.22
C ALA A 269 2.34 -16.14 -6.27
N ALA A 270 2.49 -17.40 -5.85
CA ALA A 270 2.27 -18.57 -6.69
C ALA A 270 0.83 -18.62 -7.22
N ASP A 271 -0.16 -18.46 -6.35
CA ASP A 271 -1.57 -18.48 -6.71
C ASP A 271 -1.95 -17.34 -7.68
N ILE A 272 -1.37 -16.14 -7.47
CA ILE A 272 -1.53 -15.01 -8.41
C ILE A 272 -0.88 -15.31 -9.78
N GLY A 273 0.30 -15.93 -9.77
CA GLY A 273 1.07 -16.31 -10.95
C GLY A 273 0.39 -17.40 -11.80
N GLU A 274 -0.47 -18.23 -11.20
CA GLU A 274 -1.25 -19.23 -11.92
C GLU A 274 -2.59 -18.69 -12.44
N GLY A 275 -3.09 -17.58 -11.87
CA GLY A 275 -4.36 -16.97 -12.29
C GLY A 275 -5.59 -17.86 -11.97
N ILE A 276 -5.45 -18.78 -11.03
CA ILE A 276 -6.47 -19.71 -10.55
C ILE A 276 -7.14 -19.08 -9.31
N PRO A 277 -8.41 -19.40 -9.00
CA PRO A 277 -9.06 -19.00 -7.75
C PRO A 277 -8.17 -19.27 -6.53
N THR A 278 -7.93 -18.22 -5.76
CA THR A 278 -6.92 -18.19 -4.70
C THR A 278 -7.54 -18.13 -3.31
N VAL A 279 -6.71 -18.36 -2.30
CA VAL A 279 -7.02 -18.06 -0.91
C VAL A 279 -6.55 -16.64 -0.59
N VAL A 280 -7.46 -15.81 -0.09
CA VAL A 280 -7.16 -14.52 0.51
C VAL A 280 -6.97 -14.73 2.01
N HIS A 281 -5.80 -14.36 2.52
CA HIS A 281 -5.51 -14.44 3.95
C HIS A 281 -5.73 -13.06 4.57
N LEU A 282 -6.60 -12.97 5.57
CA LEU A 282 -6.88 -11.71 6.29
C LEU A 282 -6.50 -11.84 7.75
N ASN A 283 -5.85 -10.79 8.27
CA ASN A 283 -5.49 -10.73 9.67
C ASN A 283 -6.74 -10.45 10.51
N LEU A 284 -7.06 -11.35 11.43
CA LEU A 284 -8.22 -11.21 12.30
C LEU A 284 -8.12 -9.96 13.20
N ALA A 285 -6.92 -9.43 13.44
CA ALA A 285 -6.71 -8.18 14.17
C ALA A 285 -7.48 -6.99 13.56
N LEU A 286 -7.79 -7.03 12.26
CA LEU A 286 -8.61 -6.02 11.57
C LEU A 286 -9.99 -5.81 12.21
N ILE A 287 -10.52 -6.78 12.97
CA ILE A 287 -11.76 -6.62 13.73
C ILE A 287 -11.69 -5.48 14.76
N ARG A 288 -10.49 -5.10 15.18
CA ARG A 288 -10.23 -4.04 16.18
C ARG A 288 -9.86 -2.69 15.56
N TYR A 289 -9.85 -2.58 14.24
CA TYR A 289 -9.44 -1.35 13.54
C TYR A 289 -10.63 -0.45 13.20
N VAL A 290 -10.33 0.81 12.90
CA VAL A 290 -11.34 1.80 12.50
C VAL A 290 -11.98 1.38 11.18
N SER A 291 -13.26 1.75 10.98
CA SER A 291 -13.96 1.54 9.71
C SER A 291 -13.12 2.07 8.54
N GLY A 292 -13.07 1.30 7.47
CA GLY A 292 -12.26 1.56 6.29
C GLY A 292 -11.01 0.69 6.21
N MET A 293 -10.44 0.25 7.33
CA MET A 293 -9.25 -0.62 7.31
C MET A 293 -9.57 -2.02 6.78
N LEU A 294 -10.59 -2.68 7.32
CA LEU A 294 -11.02 -4.00 6.85
C LEU A 294 -11.47 -3.93 5.38
N GLU A 295 -12.29 -2.93 5.06
CA GLU A 295 -12.85 -2.72 3.73
C GLU A 295 -11.74 -2.54 2.70
N HIS A 296 -10.78 -1.65 2.98
CA HIS A 296 -9.62 -1.44 2.11
C HIS A 296 -8.78 -2.70 1.99
N THR A 297 -8.37 -3.35 3.10
CA THR A 297 -7.50 -4.53 3.03
C THR A 297 -8.17 -5.67 2.28
N ALA A 298 -9.44 -5.97 2.53
CA ALA A 298 -10.13 -7.06 1.84
C ALA A 298 -10.16 -6.83 0.32
N ILE A 299 -10.46 -5.60 -0.11
CA ILE A 299 -10.50 -5.24 -1.54
C ILE A 299 -9.10 -5.21 -2.14
N HIS A 300 -8.10 -4.68 -1.43
CA HIS A 300 -6.69 -4.65 -1.83
C HIS A 300 -6.20 -6.05 -2.21
N GLU A 301 -6.40 -7.02 -1.31
CA GLU A 301 -6.00 -8.41 -1.59
C GLU A 301 -6.77 -8.98 -2.79
N LEU A 302 -8.06 -8.68 -2.92
CA LEU A 302 -8.85 -9.14 -4.05
C LEU A 302 -8.39 -8.52 -5.38
N VAL A 303 -7.90 -7.28 -5.38
CA VAL A 303 -7.31 -6.64 -6.57
C VAL A 303 -6.04 -7.38 -7.03
N HIS A 304 -5.21 -7.88 -6.11
CA HIS A 304 -4.08 -8.72 -6.50
C HIS A 304 -4.52 -9.97 -7.27
N VAL A 305 -5.60 -10.61 -6.83
CA VAL A 305 -6.20 -11.77 -7.52
C VAL A 305 -6.66 -11.38 -8.92
N MET A 306 -7.37 -10.26 -9.05
CA MET A 306 -7.87 -9.76 -10.33
C MET A 306 -6.72 -9.46 -11.31
N LEU A 307 -5.63 -8.83 -10.84
CA LEU A 307 -4.44 -8.60 -11.65
C LEU A 307 -3.76 -9.91 -12.10
N GLY A 308 -3.67 -10.89 -11.21
CA GLY A 308 -3.18 -12.23 -11.54
C GLY A 308 -4.00 -12.89 -12.65
N ARG A 309 -5.33 -12.72 -12.59
CA ARG A 309 -6.29 -13.27 -13.55
C ARG A 309 -6.27 -12.55 -14.90
N VAL A 310 -5.95 -11.26 -14.92
CA VAL A 310 -5.66 -10.48 -16.14
C VAL A 310 -4.32 -10.90 -16.77
N GLY A 311 -3.45 -11.56 -16.00
CA GLY A 311 -2.18 -12.14 -16.46
C GLY A 311 -0.93 -11.36 -16.06
N VAL A 312 -1.04 -10.46 -15.06
CA VAL A 312 0.13 -9.80 -14.45
C VAL A 312 0.70 -10.70 -13.38
N SER A 313 1.93 -11.22 -13.59
CA SER A 313 2.61 -12.08 -12.60
C SER A 313 2.98 -11.27 -11.36
N ALA A 314 2.80 -11.84 -10.16
CA ALA A 314 3.33 -11.27 -8.93
C ALA A 314 4.82 -11.61 -8.77
N THR A 315 5.70 -10.79 -9.33
CA THR A 315 7.16 -10.93 -9.23
C THR A 315 7.78 -9.69 -8.61
N SER A 316 9.07 -9.72 -8.28
CA SER A 316 9.79 -8.54 -7.81
C SER A 316 9.74 -7.37 -8.82
N ASN A 317 9.71 -7.66 -10.13
CA ASN A 317 9.70 -6.65 -11.20
C ASN A 317 8.34 -5.95 -11.38
N THR A 318 7.26 -6.58 -10.91
CA THR A 318 5.88 -6.10 -11.05
C THR A 318 5.24 -5.79 -9.70
N ARG A 319 5.92 -6.05 -8.58
CA ARG A 319 5.39 -5.81 -7.23
C ARG A 319 4.90 -4.38 -7.03
N TRP A 320 5.70 -3.38 -7.42
CA TRP A 320 5.28 -1.98 -7.32
C TRP A 320 3.95 -1.72 -8.06
N PHE A 321 3.74 -2.40 -9.18
CA PHE A 321 2.51 -2.26 -9.95
C PHE A 321 1.34 -2.97 -9.27
N HIS A 322 1.56 -4.19 -8.76
CA HIS A 322 0.57 -4.91 -7.95
C HIS A 322 0.13 -4.09 -6.73
N GLU A 323 1.06 -3.61 -5.92
CA GLU A 323 0.74 -2.84 -4.71
C GLU A 323 0.15 -1.47 -5.05
N GLY A 324 0.67 -0.79 -6.07
CA GLY A 324 0.16 0.51 -6.47
C GLY A 324 -1.27 0.47 -6.99
N VAL A 325 -1.61 -0.54 -7.81
CA VAL A 325 -2.97 -0.73 -8.31
C VAL A 325 -3.89 -1.23 -7.19
N ALA A 326 -3.42 -2.15 -6.33
CA ALA A 326 -4.21 -2.64 -5.20
C ALA A 326 -4.54 -1.53 -4.19
N GLU A 327 -3.59 -0.65 -3.86
CA GLU A 327 -3.82 0.52 -3.00
C GLU A 327 -4.80 1.50 -3.67
N TYR A 328 -4.55 1.90 -4.92
CA TYR A 328 -5.40 2.90 -5.60
C TYR A 328 -6.82 2.39 -5.85
N VAL A 329 -6.97 1.21 -6.45
CA VAL A 329 -8.29 0.61 -6.72
C VAL A 329 -8.96 0.21 -5.41
N GLY A 330 -8.22 -0.37 -4.47
CA GLY A 330 -8.72 -0.75 -3.15
C GLY A 330 -9.33 0.43 -2.40
N MET A 331 -8.61 1.54 -2.29
CA MET A 331 -9.14 2.77 -1.67
C MET A 331 -10.31 3.35 -2.44
N THR A 332 -10.22 3.43 -3.78
CA THR A 332 -11.27 4.06 -4.59
C THR A 332 -12.58 3.27 -4.53
N VAL A 333 -12.53 1.95 -4.68
CA VAL A 333 -13.71 1.09 -4.61
C VAL A 333 -14.27 1.06 -3.18
N ALA A 334 -13.42 1.01 -2.15
CA ALA A 334 -13.87 1.08 -0.76
C ALA A 334 -14.60 2.40 -0.45
N ILE A 335 -14.16 3.53 -1.03
CA ILE A 335 -14.86 4.82 -0.95
C ILE A 335 -16.22 4.76 -1.67
N GLU A 336 -16.30 4.12 -2.84
CA GLU A 336 -17.53 4.00 -3.63
C GLU A 336 -18.61 3.19 -2.89
N ILE A 337 -18.21 2.06 -2.28
CA ILE A 337 -19.17 1.14 -1.62
C ILE A 337 -19.40 1.44 -0.14
N GLY A 338 -18.51 2.22 0.48
CA GLY A 338 -18.44 2.41 1.92
C GLY A 338 -19.55 3.30 2.49
N ASP A 339 -19.85 3.12 3.77
CA ASP A 339 -20.64 4.09 4.51
C ASP A 339 -19.88 5.42 4.73
N LYS A 340 -20.52 6.38 5.39
CA LYS A 340 -19.92 7.69 5.68
C LYS A 340 -18.57 7.59 6.42
N ASN A 341 -18.42 6.64 7.34
CA ASN A 341 -17.22 6.49 8.15
C ASN A 341 -16.09 5.85 7.32
N VAL A 342 -16.40 4.79 6.57
CA VAL A 342 -15.46 4.16 5.62
C VAL A 342 -14.96 5.20 4.63
N LYS A 343 -15.87 5.92 3.97
CA LYS A 343 -15.53 6.98 3.01
C LYS A 343 -14.66 8.06 3.65
N GLY A 344 -15.04 8.57 4.81
CA GLY A 344 -14.30 9.62 5.51
C GLY A 344 -12.87 9.20 5.87
N ASN A 345 -12.72 8.03 6.49
CA ASN A 345 -11.42 7.53 6.93
C ASN A 345 -10.49 7.20 5.76
N ILE A 346 -11.00 6.54 4.71
CA ILE A 346 -10.18 6.20 3.54
C ILE A 346 -9.82 7.46 2.75
N THR A 347 -10.73 8.41 2.57
CA THR A 347 -10.43 9.68 1.88
C THR A 347 -9.33 10.44 2.64
N ALA A 348 -9.42 10.53 3.96
CA ALA A 348 -8.41 11.18 4.79
C ALA A 348 -7.06 10.47 4.70
N ASN A 349 -7.04 9.12 4.72
CA ASN A 349 -5.81 8.35 4.54
C ASN A 349 -5.19 8.58 3.15
N MET A 350 -6.00 8.53 2.10
CA MET A 350 -5.57 8.75 0.73
C MET A 350 -4.97 10.15 0.55
N GLN A 351 -5.61 11.19 1.09
CA GLN A 351 -5.09 12.56 1.09
C GLN A 351 -3.77 12.68 1.84
N ALA A 352 -3.67 12.09 3.03
CA ALA A 352 -2.43 12.10 3.81
C ALA A 352 -1.26 11.43 3.04
N ARG A 353 -1.52 10.29 2.38
CA ARG A 353 -0.53 9.61 1.53
C ARG A 353 -0.11 10.44 0.33
N ILE A 354 -1.06 11.08 -0.36
CA ILE A 354 -0.78 11.99 -1.48
C ILE A 354 0.14 13.13 -1.01
N SER A 355 -0.25 13.84 0.04
CA SER A 355 0.54 14.96 0.59
C SER A 355 1.92 14.53 1.05
N GLN A 356 2.05 13.32 1.60
CA GLN A 356 3.36 12.78 1.99
C GLN A 356 4.28 12.62 0.78
N VAL A 357 3.77 12.10 -0.35
CA VAL A 357 4.59 11.86 -1.55
C VAL A 357 4.86 13.12 -2.36
N GLU A 358 3.93 14.07 -2.38
CA GLU A 358 4.11 15.36 -3.06
C GLU A 358 5.31 16.16 -2.52
N SER A 359 5.71 15.89 -1.27
CA SER A 359 6.90 16.49 -0.66
C SER A 359 8.23 15.83 -1.07
N LEU A 360 8.19 14.70 -1.78
CA LEU A 360 9.37 13.91 -2.15
C LEU A 360 9.91 14.28 -3.53
N ASP A 361 11.20 14.04 -3.75
CA ASP A 361 11.80 14.16 -5.08
C ASP A 361 11.31 13.01 -5.98
N SER A 362 10.46 13.36 -6.96
CA SER A 362 9.89 12.40 -7.89
C SER A 362 10.91 11.69 -8.77
N SER A 363 12.14 12.22 -8.91
CA SER A 363 13.20 11.59 -9.70
C SER A 363 13.68 10.25 -9.13
N ASN A 364 13.35 9.96 -7.87
CA ASN A 364 13.72 8.74 -7.18
C ASN A 364 12.58 7.71 -7.04
N PHE A 365 11.44 7.93 -7.70
CA PHE A 365 10.30 7.03 -7.59
C PHE A 365 10.58 5.61 -8.12
N GLY A 366 11.50 5.45 -9.07
CA GLY A 366 11.94 4.16 -9.60
C GLY A 366 12.61 3.24 -8.58
N ILE A 367 12.90 3.73 -7.37
CA ILE A 367 13.37 2.91 -6.25
C ILE A 367 12.44 1.73 -5.93
N VAL A 368 11.14 1.86 -6.26
CA VAL A 368 10.13 0.80 -6.06
C VAL A 368 10.41 -0.47 -6.88
N GLN A 369 11.25 -0.40 -7.92
CA GLN A 369 11.72 -1.59 -8.64
C GLN A 369 12.65 -2.48 -7.78
N ASN A 370 13.29 -1.92 -6.75
CA ASN A 370 14.20 -2.62 -5.84
C ASN A 370 13.53 -2.89 -4.49
N TRP A 371 12.27 -3.34 -4.51
CA TRP A 371 11.42 -3.45 -3.34
C TRP A 371 12.09 -4.18 -2.17
N ASP A 372 12.77 -5.30 -2.43
CA ASP A 372 13.39 -6.13 -1.40
C ASP A 372 14.54 -5.41 -0.68
N GLN A 373 15.14 -4.39 -1.30
CA GLN A 373 16.23 -3.59 -0.74
C GLN A 373 15.74 -2.35 0.03
N LEU A 374 14.44 -2.04 -0.02
CA LEU A 374 13.87 -0.93 0.77
C LEU A 374 13.96 -1.24 2.27
N LEU A 375 14.53 -0.31 3.04
CA LEU A 375 14.57 -0.39 4.50
C LEU A 375 13.17 -0.30 5.10
N ASP A 376 12.33 0.59 4.57
CA ASP A 376 10.92 0.71 4.92
C ASP A 376 10.07 0.27 3.73
N LYS A 377 9.35 -0.85 3.88
CA LYS A 377 8.43 -1.34 2.85
C LYS A 377 7.22 -0.42 2.69
N GLY A 378 6.81 0.28 3.74
CA GLY A 378 5.70 1.25 3.70
C GLY A 378 5.96 2.37 2.69
N TYR A 379 7.21 2.78 2.56
CA TYR A 379 7.63 3.75 1.53
C TYR A 379 7.42 3.21 0.09
N GLY A 380 7.64 1.92 -0.12
CA GLY A 380 7.37 1.25 -1.39
C GLY A 380 5.88 1.26 -1.76
N TYR A 381 5.01 0.92 -0.82
CA TYR A 381 3.55 1.02 -0.98
C TYR A 381 3.13 2.45 -1.30
N LEU A 382 3.64 3.41 -0.54
CA LEU A 382 3.31 4.82 -0.64
C LEU A 382 3.64 5.41 -2.02
N ILE A 383 4.86 5.22 -2.51
CA ILE A 383 5.28 5.71 -3.85
C ILE A 383 4.48 4.99 -4.94
N SER A 384 4.32 3.68 -4.83
CA SER A 384 3.62 2.88 -5.84
C SER A 384 2.15 3.30 -5.99
N PHE A 385 1.47 3.49 -4.86
CA PHE A 385 0.14 4.10 -4.82
C PHE A 385 0.12 5.44 -5.55
N TYR A 386 1.07 6.33 -5.24
CA TYR A 386 1.08 7.67 -5.81
C TYR A 386 1.34 7.67 -7.32
N ILE A 387 2.22 6.80 -7.83
CA ILE A 387 2.44 6.62 -9.27
C ILE A 387 1.13 6.27 -9.97
N ILE A 388 0.42 5.26 -9.47
CA ILE A 388 -0.84 4.82 -10.07
C ILE A 388 -1.92 5.89 -9.91
N TYR A 389 -2.04 6.51 -8.74
CA TYR A 389 -2.94 7.62 -8.49
C TYR A 389 -2.71 8.79 -9.47
N LYS A 390 -1.46 9.19 -9.69
CA LYS A 390 -1.10 10.31 -10.58
C LYS A 390 -1.44 10.01 -12.03
N LEU A 391 -1.14 8.80 -12.50
CA LEU A 391 -1.51 8.36 -13.84
C LEU A 391 -3.04 8.26 -13.98
N ALA A 392 -3.71 7.54 -13.08
CA ALA A 392 -5.15 7.40 -13.12
C ALA A 392 -5.85 8.77 -13.08
N SER A 393 -5.46 9.67 -12.19
CA SER A 393 -6.02 11.03 -12.11
C SER A 393 -5.89 11.81 -13.43
N LYS A 394 -4.79 11.64 -14.16
CA LYS A 394 -4.58 12.29 -15.47
C LYS A 394 -5.39 11.65 -16.59
N TYR A 395 -5.56 10.33 -16.60
CA TYR A 395 -6.11 9.58 -17.74
C TYR A 395 -7.52 8.99 -17.50
N GLY A 396 -8.26 9.48 -16.50
CA GLY A 396 -9.68 9.12 -16.33
C GLY A 396 -9.99 8.13 -15.20
N GLY A 397 -9.18 8.11 -14.14
CA GLY A 397 -9.41 7.34 -12.92
C GLY A 397 -9.43 5.83 -13.15
N LEU A 398 -10.47 5.17 -12.64
CA LEU A 398 -10.65 3.72 -12.79
C LEU A 398 -10.80 3.27 -14.26
N ASP A 399 -11.27 4.14 -15.16
CA ASP A 399 -11.34 3.81 -16.60
C ASP A 399 -9.95 3.64 -17.22
N PHE A 400 -8.92 4.33 -16.71
CA PHE A 400 -7.54 4.11 -17.14
C PHE A 400 -7.07 2.70 -16.77
N ILE A 401 -7.34 2.27 -15.54
CA ILE A 401 -7.02 0.92 -15.07
C ILE A 401 -7.78 -0.13 -15.88
N ARG A 402 -9.05 0.15 -16.23
CA ARG A 402 -9.85 -0.72 -17.09
C ARG A 402 -9.26 -0.90 -18.47
N ARG A 403 -8.82 0.18 -19.12
CA ARG A 403 -8.14 0.09 -20.42
C ARG A 403 -6.83 -0.70 -20.32
N PHE A 404 -6.06 -0.51 -19.24
CA PHE A 404 -4.87 -1.34 -18.98
C PHE A 404 -5.24 -2.83 -18.91
N ALA A 405 -6.27 -3.19 -18.14
CA ALA A 405 -6.69 -4.58 -17.99
C ALA A 405 -7.12 -5.22 -19.32
N VAL A 406 -7.80 -4.47 -20.18
CA VAL A 406 -8.16 -4.91 -21.55
C VAL A 406 -6.92 -5.21 -22.38
N TYR A 407 -5.94 -4.31 -22.43
CA TYR A 407 -4.72 -4.53 -23.20
C TYR A 407 -3.85 -5.65 -22.62
N ALA A 408 -3.79 -5.75 -21.28
CA ALA A 408 -3.07 -6.81 -20.60
C ALA A 408 -3.67 -8.19 -20.94
N LYS A 409 -5.00 -8.32 -20.90
CA LYS A 409 -5.70 -9.56 -21.27
C LYS A 409 -5.51 -9.94 -22.75
N GLN A 410 -5.47 -8.95 -23.64
CA GLN A 410 -5.17 -9.18 -25.06
C GLN A 410 -3.76 -9.73 -25.24
N GLU A 411 -2.77 -9.14 -24.56
CA GLU A 411 -1.36 -9.59 -24.60
C GLU A 411 -1.22 -11.03 -24.08
N THR A 412 -1.91 -11.36 -22.99
CA THR A 412 -1.79 -12.64 -22.27
C THR A 412 -2.67 -13.76 -22.85
N SER A 413 -3.49 -13.46 -23.87
CA SER A 413 -4.39 -14.42 -24.54
C SER A 413 -3.67 -15.63 -25.16
N SER A 414 -2.39 -15.49 -25.46
CA SER A 414 -1.53 -16.55 -26.00
C SER A 414 -0.90 -17.46 -24.93
N GLY A 415 -1.23 -17.25 -23.65
CA GLY A 415 -0.64 -17.95 -22.51
C GLY A 415 0.64 -17.30 -21.98
N THR A 416 1.05 -16.16 -22.53
CA THR A 416 2.15 -15.35 -21.98
C THR A 416 1.70 -14.58 -20.75
N ARG A 417 2.64 -14.21 -19.88
CA ARG A 417 2.39 -13.39 -18.69
C ARG A 417 3.18 -12.09 -18.72
N ILE A 418 2.67 -11.08 -18.00
CA ILE A 418 3.32 -9.78 -17.84
C ILE A 418 4.21 -9.85 -16.60
N GLU A 419 5.53 -9.91 -16.82
CA GLU A 419 6.51 -10.19 -15.75
C GLU A 419 7.56 -9.10 -15.56
N THR A 420 7.56 -8.08 -16.42
CA THR A 420 8.59 -7.03 -16.42
C THR A 420 7.97 -5.64 -16.27
N THR A 421 8.70 -4.75 -15.59
CA THR A 421 8.33 -3.34 -15.51
C THR A 421 8.14 -2.72 -16.90
N SER A 422 9.02 -3.05 -17.86
CA SER A 422 8.92 -2.48 -19.21
C SER A 422 7.65 -2.89 -19.94
N LYS A 423 7.19 -4.15 -19.79
CA LYS A 423 5.90 -4.56 -20.36
C LYS A 423 4.73 -3.87 -19.66
N VAL A 424 4.80 -3.68 -18.33
CA VAL A 424 3.79 -2.90 -17.60
C VAL A 424 3.72 -1.46 -18.12
N VAL A 425 4.87 -0.78 -18.25
CA VAL A 425 4.93 0.59 -18.78
C VAL A 425 4.42 0.67 -20.21
N GLU A 426 4.76 -0.29 -21.07
CA GLU A 426 4.22 -0.37 -22.43
C GLU A 426 2.68 -0.41 -22.45
N LEU A 427 2.08 -1.24 -21.59
CA LEU A 427 0.63 -1.38 -21.50
C LEU A 427 -0.04 -0.16 -20.87
N LEU A 428 0.62 0.50 -19.91
CA LEU A 428 0.17 1.77 -19.36
C LEU A 428 0.19 2.89 -20.43
N SER A 429 1.22 2.96 -21.27
CA SER A 429 1.26 3.87 -22.42
C SER A 429 0.09 3.63 -23.38
N LYS A 430 -0.20 2.36 -23.72
CA LYS A 430 -1.38 2.00 -24.54
C LYS A 430 -2.69 2.44 -23.87
N ALA A 431 -2.83 2.24 -22.56
CA ALA A 431 -4.01 2.64 -21.80
C ALA A 431 -4.17 4.18 -21.70
N ALA A 432 -3.06 4.92 -21.67
CA ALA A 432 -3.03 6.38 -21.63
C ALA A 432 -3.32 7.00 -23.01
N GLY A 433 -3.01 6.27 -24.09
CA GLY A 433 -3.05 6.81 -25.45
C GLY A 433 -1.85 7.71 -25.76
N GLU A 434 -0.82 7.72 -24.91
CA GLU A 434 0.44 8.45 -25.10
C GLU A 434 1.62 7.65 -24.57
N ASP A 435 2.84 7.96 -25.05
CA ASP A 435 4.04 7.28 -24.59
C ASP A 435 4.50 7.82 -23.22
N LEU A 436 4.50 6.95 -22.21
CA LEU A 436 4.90 7.26 -20.84
C LEU A 436 6.39 6.97 -20.56
N VAL A 437 7.16 6.47 -21.53
CA VAL A 437 8.57 6.08 -21.30
C VAL A 437 9.39 7.19 -20.67
N ASP A 438 9.38 8.41 -21.24
CA ASP A 438 10.12 9.55 -20.70
C ASP A 438 9.65 9.95 -19.30
N THR A 439 8.35 9.81 -19.03
CA THR A 439 7.78 10.08 -17.69
C THR A 439 8.37 9.11 -16.67
N PHE A 440 8.36 7.81 -16.97
CA PHE A 440 8.92 6.79 -16.07
C PHE A 440 10.44 6.93 -15.92
N VAL A 441 11.17 7.25 -16.99
CA VAL A 441 12.62 7.54 -16.93
C VAL A 441 12.89 8.76 -16.04
N SER A 442 12.09 9.83 -16.18
CA SER A 442 12.19 11.03 -15.33
C SER A 442 11.90 10.73 -13.85
N TRP A 443 11.10 9.69 -13.58
CA TRP A 443 10.82 9.16 -12.25
C TRP A 443 11.90 8.19 -11.74
N GLY A 444 12.96 7.96 -12.50
CA GLY A 444 14.09 7.11 -12.10
C GLY A 444 13.90 5.62 -12.42
N PHE A 445 12.90 5.24 -13.21
CA PHE A 445 12.72 3.85 -13.61
C PHE A 445 13.76 3.42 -14.65
N LYS A 446 14.27 2.20 -14.46
CA LYS A 446 15.14 1.52 -15.42
C LYS A 446 14.28 0.63 -16.31
N LEU A 447 14.25 0.96 -17.61
CA LEU A 447 13.46 0.26 -18.63
C LEU A 447 14.38 -0.46 -19.63
N SER A 448 13.85 -1.49 -20.31
CA SER A 448 14.61 -2.27 -21.28
C SER A 448 15.06 -1.40 -22.47
N PRO A 449 16.24 -1.65 -23.05
CA PRO A 449 16.71 -0.92 -24.24
C PRO A 449 15.72 -0.99 -25.41
N THR A 450 15.06 -2.12 -25.59
CA THR A 450 14.06 -2.32 -26.64
C THR A 450 12.87 -1.37 -26.53
N LEU A 451 12.45 -1.01 -25.31
CA LEU A 451 11.37 -0.06 -25.09
C LEU A 451 11.85 1.38 -25.30
N LEU A 452 13.09 1.69 -24.85
CA LEU A 452 13.70 3.02 -25.01
C LEU A 452 13.89 3.42 -26.49
N HIS A 453 14.23 2.45 -27.36
CA HIS A 453 14.52 2.72 -28.79
C HIS A 453 13.30 2.52 -29.71
N ARG A 454 12.10 2.33 -29.16
CA ARG A 454 10.87 2.10 -29.96
C ARG A 454 10.53 3.32 -30.83
N GLY A 455 10.80 4.53 -30.34
CA GLY A 455 10.68 5.78 -31.12
C GLY A 455 11.67 5.87 -32.29
N ASP A 456 12.90 5.39 -32.09
CA ASP A 456 13.95 5.44 -33.11
C ASP A 456 13.67 4.52 -34.30
N THR A 457 13.11 3.34 -34.05
CA THR A 457 12.76 2.42 -35.16
C THR A 457 11.74 3.01 -36.13
N MET A 458 10.74 3.77 -35.64
CA MET A 458 9.79 4.45 -36.53
C MET A 458 10.47 5.56 -37.34
N TYR A 459 11.38 6.31 -36.73
CA TYR A 459 12.22 7.31 -37.43
C TYR A 459 13.11 6.68 -38.50
N VAL A 460 13.72 5.52 -38.21
CA VAL A 460 14.51 4.76 -39.17
C VAL A 460 13.64 4.28 -40.34
N TYR A 461 12.43 3.78 -40.10
CA TYR A 461 11.50 3.41 -41.18
C TYR A 461 11.06 4.61 -42.03
N LEU A 462 10.83 5.78 -41.41
CA LEU A 462 10.52 7.01 -42.14
C LEU A 462 11.71 7.50 -42.98
N ILE A 463 12.93 7.39 -42.48
CA ILE A 463 14.16 7.70 -43.23
C ILE A 463 14.32 6.72 -44.40
N ILE A 464 14.16 5.41 -44.16
CA ILE A 464 14.23 4.39 -45.22
C ILE A 464 13.16 4.64 -46.29
N ALA A 465 11.92 4.92 -45.90
CA ALA A 465 10.85 5.26 -46.84
C ALA A 465 11.18 6.54 -47.63
N GLY A 466 11.73 7.57 -46.97
CA GLY A 466 12.21 8.78 -47.63
C GLY A 466 13.33 8.52 -48.64
N VAL A 467 14.31 7.67 -48.29
CA VAL A 467 15.39 7.25 -49.19
C VAL A 467 14.85 6.46 -50.38
N ILE A 468 13.90 5.55 -50.16
CA ILE A 468 13.26 4.78 -51.24
C ILE A 468 12.55 5.72 -52.22
N VAL A 469 11.75 6.67 -51.71
CA VAL A 469 11.06 7.67 -52.55
C VAL A 469 12.07 8.51 -53.33
N LEU A 470 13.17 8.92 -52.70
CA LEU A 470 14.25 9.67 -53.35
C LEU A 470 14.91 8.87 -54.47
N VAL A 471 15.21 7.59 -54.22
CA VAL A 471 15.80 6.70 -55.22
C VAL A 471 14.86 6.53 -56.41
N PHE A 472 13.57 6.32 -56.18
CA PHE A 472 12.58 6.21 -57.26
C PHE A 472 12.39 7.51 -58.03
N THR A 473 12.43 8.68 -57.38
CA THR A 473 12.38 9.98 -58.07
C THR A 473 13.63 10.22 -58.91
N VAL A 474 14.82 9.90 -58.40
CA VAL A 474 16.07 9.98 -59.17
C VAL A 474 16.03 9.01 -60.35
N LEU A 475 15.58 7.77 -60.16
CA LEU A 475 15.43 6.80 -61.26
C LEU A 475 14.46 7.29 -62.33
N ALA A 476 13.31 7.83 -61.92
CA ALA A 476 12.33 8.39 -62.84
C ALA A 476 12.90 9.60 -63.61
N PHE A 477 13.68 10.45 -62.94
CA PHE A 477 14.35 11.59 -63.57
C PHE A 477 15.44 11.14 -64.55
N VAL A 478 16.23 10.12 -64.20
CA VAL A 478 17.23 9.52 -65.09
C VAL A 478 16.56 8.88 -66.29
N LEU A 479 15.47 8.12 -66.11
CA LEU A 479 14.70 7.53 -67.21
C LEU A 479 14.08 8.61 -68.10
N PHE A 480 13.54 9.68 -67.53
CA PHE A 480 13.04 10.84 -68.28
C PHE A 480 14.16 11.51 -69.08
N PHE A 481 15.34 11.69 -68.48
CA PHE A 481 16.50 12.28 -69.13
C PHE A 481 17.05 11.40 -70.26
N LEU A 482 17.13 10.08 -70.05
CA LEU A 482 17.52 9.10 -71.07
C LEU A 482 16.52 9.09 -72.24
N LYS A 483 15.21 9.16 -71.95
CA LYS A 483 14.16 9.25 -72.97
C LYS A 483 14.17 10.57 -73.73
N SER A 484 14.54 11.67 -73.07
CA SER A 484 14.80 12.99 -73.67
C SER A 484 16.03 12.97 -74.60
N LEU A 485 17.05 12.18 -74.28
CA LEU A 485 18.22 11.96 -75.15
C LEU A 485 17.88 11.10 -76.38
N GLU A 486 16.99 10.11 -76.26
CA GLU A 486 16.49 9.35 -77.42
C GLU A 486 15.62 10.20 -78.37
N ALA A 487 14.95 11.23 -77.87
CA ALA A 487 14.15 12.17 -78.67
C ALA A 487 14.98 13.13 -79.52
N LYS A 488 16.32 13.06 -79.47
CA LYS A 488 17.27 13.79 -80.33
C LYS A 488 17.99 12.89 -81.35
N LYS A 489 17.33 11.85 -81.86
CA LYS A 489 17.76 11.21 -83.11
C LYS A 489 17.21 12.02 -84.30
N VAL A 490 18.12 12.79 -84.89
CA VAL A 490 17.97 13.50 -86.17
C VAL A 490 17.56 12.48 -87.26
N PRO A 491 16.60 12.82 -88.15
CA PRO A 491 16.19 11.93 -89.23
C PRO A 491 17.34 11.62 -90.18
N GLU A 492 17.32 10.41 -90.71
CA GLU A 492 18.25 9.87 -91.70
C GLU A 492 18.17 10.69 -92.99
N GLU A 493 19.11 11.63 -93.14
CA GLU A 493 19.26 12.48 -94.33
C GLU A 493 20.26 11.78 -95.28
N GLU A 494 19.85 11.58 -96.54
CA GLU A 494 20.67 11.00 -97.59
C GLU A 494 22.02 11.72 -97.69
N LEU A 495 23.11 10.94 -97.59
CA LEU A 495 24.46 11.47 -97.73
C LEU A 495 24.64 12.06 -99.15
N PRO A 496 25.19 13.29 -99.27
CA PRO A 496 25.46 13.91 -100.56
C PRO A 496 26.30 12.98 -101.46
N PRO A 497 26.08 12.97 -102.79
CA PRO A 497 26.62 11.95 -103.72
C PRO A 497 28.17 11.84 -103.78
N ASN A 498 28.88 12.78 -103.15
CA ASN A 498 30.33 12.94 -103.18
C ASN A 498 31.04 12.49 -101.89
N VAL A 499 30.31 11.93 -100.92
CA VAL A 499 30.89 11.41 -99.67
C VAL A 499 30.51 9.94 -99.44
N ILE A 500 31.40 9.20 -98.78
CA ILE A 500 31.24 7.82 -98.35
C ILE A 500 31.42 7.71 -96.84
N LYS A 501 30.68 6.82 -96.20
CA LYS A 501 30.78 6.57 -94.76
C LYS A 501 31.62 5.32 -94.50
N CYS A 502 32.65 5.43 -93.67
CA CYS A 502 33.47 4.29 -93.28
C CYS A 502 32.62 3.29 -92.48
N LYS A 503 32.53 2.04 -92.95
CA LYS A 503 31.76 0.97 -92.30
C LYS A 503 32.26 0.57 -90.90
N TYR A 504 33.52 0.88 -90.60
CA TYR A 504 34.15 0.44 -89.34
C TYR A 504 34.04 1.46 -88.21
N CYS A 505 34.23 2.75 -88.50
CA CYS A 505 34.20 3.81 -87.48
C CYS A 505 33.10 4.85 -87.68
N GLY A 506 32.37 4.80 -88.80
CA GLY A 506 31.27 5.70 -89.09
C GLY A 506 31.67 7.10 -89.58
N ALA A 507 32.97 7.37 -89.79
CA ALA A 507 33.45 8.66 -90.30
C ALA A 507 32.99 8.91 -91.75
N ILE A 508 32.60 10.15 -92.08
CA ILE A 508 32.18 10.58 -93.41
C ILE A 508 33.40 11.16 -94.14
N LEU A 509 33.70 10.65 -95.34
CA LEU A 509 34.89 10.97 -96.11
C LEU A 509 34.52 11.35 -97.55
N PRO A 510 35.29 12.20 -98.24
CA PRO A 510 35.14 12.38 -99.69
C PRO A 510 35.40 11.08 -100.46
N LYS A 511 34.70 10.85 -101.58
CA LYS A 511 35.02 9.73 -102.50
C LYS A 511 36.46 9.84 -103.02
N GLY A 512 37.17 8.70 -103.14
CA GLY A 512 38.55 8.62 -103.62
C GLY A 512 39.62 8.27 -102.57
N TYR A 513 39.23 8.11 -101.30
CA TYR A 513 40.13 7.57 -100.26
C TYR A 513 40.11 6.05 -100.27
N THR A 514 41.27 5.41 -100.46
CA THR A 514 41.43 3.95 -100.40
C THR A 514 41.64 3.44 -98.97
N VAL A 515 42.06 4.29 -98.04
CA VAL A 515 42.27 3.98 -96.62
C VAL A 515 41.64 5.09 -95.77
N CYS A 516 40.88 4.71 -94.74
CA CYS A 516 40.28 5.66 -93.81
C CYS A 516 41.36 6.33 -92.94
N PRO A 517 41.54 7.66 -92.97
CA PRO A 517 42.59 8.33 -92.20
C PRO A 517 42.35 8.30 -90.69
N PHE A 518 41.14 7.96 -90.24
CA PHE A 518 40.79 7.92 -88.82
C PHE A 518 40.98 6.55 -88.17
N CYS A 519 40.85 5.46 -88.93
CA CYS A 519 40.97 4.10 -88.38
C CYS A 519 42.02 3.22 -89.08
N GLY A 520 42.65 3.72 -90.16
CA GLY A 520 43.75 3.07 -90.87
C GLY A 520 43.35 1.85 -91.71
N ARG A 521 42.06 1.60 -91.94
CA ARG A 521 41.56 0.43 -92.69
C ARG A 521 41.19 0.79 -94.13
N GLU A 522 41.41 -0.15 -95.06
CA GLU A 522 41.03 -0.01 -96.47
C GLU A 522 39.52 0.09 -96.67
N ILE A 523 39.13 0.90 -97.65
CA ILE A 523 37.74 1.20 -98.02
C ILE A 523 37.45 0.50 -99.35
N GLU A 524 36.60 -0.54 -99.31
CA GLU A 524 36.16 -1.26 -100.50
C GLU A 524 35.06 -0.47 -101.23
N GLU A 525 35.28 -0.10 -102.50
CA GLU A 525 34.24 0.46 -103.36
C GLU A 525 33.35 -0.66 -103.92
N ASN A 526 32.05 -0.62 -103.61
CA ASN A 526 31.07 -1.55 -104.17
C ASN A 526 30.88 -1.28 -105.67
N VAL A 527 31.42 -2.12 -106.54
CA VAL A 527 31.10 -2.16 -107.98
C VAL A 527 29.80 -2.92 -108.18
N ILE A 528 28.74 -2.23 -108.63
CA ILE A 528 27.47 -2.84 -109.05
C ILE A 528 27.59 -3.20 -110.54
N PRO A 529 27.36 -4.47 -110.97
CA PRO A 529 27.41 -4.85 -112.38
C PRO A 529 26.13 -4.42 -113.13
N PRO A 530 26.21 -4.17 -114.46
CA PRO A 530 25.09 -3.64 -115.23
C PRO A 530 24.07 -4.74 -115.59
N SER A 531 22.78 -4.45 -115.41
CA SER A 531 21.67 -5.27 -115.94
C SER A 531 21.19 -4.71 -117.29
N GLN A 532 21.01 -5.64 -118.23
CA GLN A 532 20.27 -5.49 -119.49
C GLN A 532 18.78 -5.22 -119.27
#